data_AF-A0A401HXG7-F1
#
_entry.id   AF-A0A401HXG7-F1
#
_cell.length_a   1.000
_cell.length_b   1.000
_cell.length_c   1.000
_cell.angle_alpha   90.00
_cell.angle_beta   90.00
_cell.angle_gamma   90.00
#
_symmetry.space_group_name_H-M   'P 1'
#
loop_
_entity.id
_entity.type
_entity.pdbx_description
1 polymer ?
#
loop_
_entity_poly.entity_id
_entity_poly.type
_entity_poly.pdbx_seq_one_letter_code
_entity_poly.pdbx_strand_id
1 'polypeptide(L)'
;MKARRISVLFAVVCCLAFGYTVHADSLPHLYEDVTAADLKNSIILSPESSIGFVDGQQVSAVQPIVQDGRTFVPLRFVSEGLGAKVDFNSSNQSINIAYNGKTVSLKLGSKSISIDGQSKNMDVVPRIQNHVTYIPLRDIGEALNKKAIYLQKEDSQANSFIILRGGDATAIENLNLIRVLDLLYQGKAVVYSDRYLAVIKENSKLLVTHLSPSFDISFRPFAYEEYIPTQYESKIGDLWFKTETSQFYLDHAWDTTKDFMLYRVDGDAISRIGIEKAPIKSVKTYQDEVFYLTQYMYGIADPDQTSNLKKAALIEGKWSVTYLGEPGYYYGYDIMGKAFDWSIGANGITTLGWYRYGDLTKEERLKTLGQYQIELTGHHHEFIQ
;
A
#
# COMPACT_ATOMS: atom_id res chain seq x y z
N MET A 1 56.03 -15.06 -35.61
CA MET A 1 55.26 -14.56 -36.77
C MET A 1 54.06 -15.49 -36.98
N LYS A 2 52.84 -14.93 -37.00
CA LYS A 2 51.53 -15.52 -37.37
C LYS A 2 50.83 -16.53 -36.44
N ALA A 3 49.89 -15.92 -35.72
CA ALA A 3 48.58 -16.33 -35.20
C ALA A 3 47.79 -17.52 -35.81
N ARG A 4 47.02 -18.13 -34.87
CA ARG A 4 45.60 -18.58 -34.90
C ARG A 4 45.19 -19.80 -35.75
N ARG A 5 44.66 -20.82 -35.06
CA ARG A 5 43.21 -21.05 -34.82
C ARG A 5 43.03 -22.27 -33.91
N ILE A 6 42.43 -22.09 -32.74
CA ILE A 6 41.82 -23.18 -31.94
C ILE A 6 40.32 -22.85 -31.89
N SER A 7 39.53 -23.73 -32.47
CA SER A 7 38.07 -23.74 -32.39
C SER A 7 37.68 -24.24 -31.00
N VAL A 8 37.02 -23.42 -30.19
CA VAL A 8 36.34 -23.88 -28.97
C VAL A 8 34.84 -23.77 -29.21
N LEU A 9 34.23 -24.95 -29.21
CA LEU A 9 32.79 -25.20 -29.32
C LEU A 9 32.11 -24.61 -28.06
N PHE A 10 31.23 -23.63 -28.24
CA PHE A 10 30.44 -23.06 -27.15
C PHE A 10 29.27 -24.02 -26.84
N ALA A 11 29.32 -24.68 -25.68
CA ALA A 11 28.20 -25.45 -25.17
C ALA A 11 27.08 -24.48 -24.73
N VAL A 12 25.95 -24.54 -25.43
CA VAL A 12 24.70 -23.90 -25.01
C VAL A 12 24.16 -24.67 -23.81
N VAL A 13 24.35 -24.13 -22.61
CA VAL A 13 23.64 -24.59 -21.42
C VAL A 13 22.26 -23.93 -21.44
N CYS A 14 21.25 -24.68 -21.90
CA CYS A 14 19.86 -24.37 -21.65
C CYS A 14 19.56 -24.57 -20.15
N CYS A 15 19.72 -23.51 -19.36
CA CYS A 15 19.07 -23.45 -18.06
C CYS A 15 17.58 -23.19 -18.28
N LEU A 16 16.76 -24.22 -18.10
CA LEU A 16 15.33 -24.06 -17.80
C LEU A 16 15.24 -23.42 -16.42
N ALA A 17 15.22 -22.09 -16.38
CA ALA A 17 14.92 -21.34 -15.18
C ALA A 17 13.42 -21.49 -14.90
N PHE A 18 13.07 -22.21 -13.84
CA PHE A 18 11.79 -22.02 -13.17
C PHE A 18 11.70 -20.53 -12.80
N GLY A 19 10.72 -19.86 -13.40
CA GLY A 19 10.54 -18.42 -13.29
C GLY A 19 10.18 -17.99 -11.87
N TYR A 20 11.19 -17.57 -11.11
CA TYR A 20 11.03 -16.36 -10.32
C TYR A 20 11.66 -15.25 -11.13
N THR A 21 10.86 -14.59 -11.99
CA THR A 21 11.19 -13.24 -12.38
C THR A 21 11.19 -12.45 -11.08
N VAL A 22 12.38 -12.11 -10.57
CA VAL A 22 12.54 -11.02 -9.62
C VAL A 22 12.02 -9.80 -10.37
N HIS A 23 10.72 -9.56 -10.27
CA HIS A 23 10.10 -8.34 -10.73
C HIS A 23 10.85 -7.25 -9.97
N ALA A 24 11.38 -6.25 -10.68
CA ALA A 24 11.85 -5.06 -10.02
C ALA A 24 10.75 -4.60 -9.06
N ASP A 25 11.11 -4.40 -7.78
CA ASP A 25 10.17 -4.04 -6.72
C ASP A 25 9.44 -2.75 -7.09
N SER A 26 8.26 -2.88 -7.68
CA SER A 26 7.45 -1.72 -8.02
C SER A 26 6.61 -1.33 -6.82
N LEU A 27 6.49 -0.03 -6.54
CA LEU A 27 5.70 0.46 -5.42
C LEU A 27 4.25 -0.08 -5.40
N PRO A 28 3.53 -0.23 -6.54
CA PRO A 28 2.19 -0.82 -6.51
C PRO A 28 2.13 -2.30 -6.07
N HIS A 29 3.25 -3.03 -6.18
CA HIS A 29 3.35 -4.39 -5.65
C HIS A 29 3.60 -4.39 -4.15
N LEU A 30 4.33 -3.39 -3.64
CA LEU A 30 4.69 -3.28 -2.24
C LEU A 30 3.66 -2.54 -1.39
N TYR A 31 2.91 -1.60 -1.96
CA TYR A 31 1.97 -0.72 -1.27
C TYR A 31 0.56 -0.82 -1.88
N GLU A 32 -0.32 -1.56 -1.21
CA GLU A 32 -1.63 -1.98 -1.74
C GLU A 32 -2.54 -0.80 -2.11
N ASP A 33 -2.41 0.34 -1.41
CA ASP A 33 -3.29 1.50 -1.56
C ASP A 33 -2.90 2.45 -2.72
N VAL A 34 -1.93 2.07 -3.56
CA VAL A 34 -1.50 2.86 -4.71
C VAL A 34 -1.36 2.01 -5.96
N THR A 35 -1.92 2.47 -7.07
CA THR A 35 -1.84 1.80 -8.36
C THR A 35 -0.70 2.36 -9.22
N ALA A 36 -0.36 1.64 -10.30
CA ALA A 36 0.56 2.17 -11.31
C ALA A 36 0.05 3.48 -11.96
N ALA A 37 -1.27 3.66 -12.06
CA ALA A 37 -1.85 4.88 -12.62
C ALA A 37 -1.61 6.09 -11.71
N ASP A 38 -1.71 5.89 -10.40
CA ASP A 38 -1.48 6.92 -9.38
C ASP A 38 -0.03 7.42 -9.33
N LEU A 39 0.92 6.61 -9.85
CA LEU A 39 2.35 6.92 -9.89
C LEU A 39 2.82 7.39 -11.26
N LYS A 40 1.95 7.38 -12.28
CA LYS A 40 2.35 7.70 -13.66
C LYS A 40 2.84 9.14 -13.79
N ASN A 41 3.88 9.34 -14.60
CA ASN A 41 4.62 10.59 -14.78
C ASN A 41 5.19 11.16 -13.47
N SER A 42 5.78 10.29 -12.64
CA SER A 42 6.39 10.69 -11.38
C SER A 42 7.83 10.19 -11.22
N ILE A 43 8.59 10.94 -10.44
CA ILE A 43 9.94 10.58 -9.99
C ILE A 43 10.02 10.79 -8.48
N ILE A 44 10.54 9.79 -7.78
CA ILE A 44 10.88 9.86 -6.36
C ILE A 44 12.39 9.63 -6.22
N LEU A 45 13.05 10.51 -5.49
CA LEU A 45 14.47 10.45 -5.19
C LEU A 45 14.72 10.74 -3.71
N SER A 46 15.88 10.31 -3.21
CA SER A 46 16.41 10.73 -1.92
C SER A 46 17.88 11.13 -2.04
N PRO A 47 18.33 12.21 -1.38
CA PRO A 47 19.76 12.53 -1.29
C PRO A 47 20.59 11.44 -0.60
N GLU A 48 19.94 10.56 0.16
CA GLU A 48 20.58 9.54 1.01
C GLU A 48 20.63 8.15 0.35
N SER A 49 20.01 7.99 -0.83
CA SER A 49 19.85 6.67 -1.47
C SER A 49 20.20 6.71 -2.95
N SER A 50 20.87 5.65 -3.43
CA SER A 50 21.07 5.39 -4.86
C SER A 50 19.87 4.68 -5.49
N ILE A 51 18.78 4.48 -4.75
CA ILE A 51 17.51 3.98 -5.25
C ILE A 51 16.63 5.18 -5.58
N GLY A 52 15.94 5.12 -6.71
CA GLY A 52 14.86 6.03 -7.05
C GLY A 52 13.70 5.29 -7.69
N PHE A 53 12.61 6.01 -7.92
CA PHE A 53 11.43 5.45 -8.57
C PHE A 53 11.02 6.32 -9.75
N VAL A 54 10.74 5.70 -10.88
CA VAL A 54 10.15 6.34 -12.06
C VAL A 54 8.87 5.60 -12.38
N ASP A 55 7.74 6.30 -12.36
CA ASP A 55 6.41 5.70 -12.54
C ASP A 55 6.15 4.51 -11.59
N GLY A 56 6.67 4.61 -10.37
CA GLY A 56 6.60 3.57 -9.35
C GLY A 56 7.55 2.39 -9.55
N GLN A 57 8.31 2.34 -10.64
CA GLN A 57 9.32 1.31 -10.88
C GLN A 57 10.64 1.69 -10.22
N GLN A 58 11.19 0.78 -9.43
CA GLN A 58 12.50 0.98 -8.82
C GLN A 58 13.60 1.03 -9.88
N VAL A 59 14.47 2.03 -9.78
CA VAL A 59 15.63 2.22 -10.65
C VAL A 59 16.87 2.58 -9.84
N SER A 60 18.05 2.31 -10.41
CA SER A 60 19.28 2.91 -9.89
C SER A 60 19.25 4.40 -10.22
N ALA A 61 19.36 5.23 -9.19
CA ALA A 61 19.33 6.68 -9.30
C ALA A 61 20.69 7.30 -9.01
N VAL A 62 20.94 8.43 -9.65
CA VAL A 62 22.02 9.34 -9.25
C VAL A 62 21.47 10.25 -8.16
N GLN A 63 22.14 10.29 -7.02
CA GLN A 63 21.67 11.03 -5.85
C GLN A 63 21.51 12.53 -6.15
N PRO A 64 20.38 13.13 -5.73
CA PRO A 64 20.25 14.58 -5.62
C PRO A 64 21.30 15.17 -4.68
N ILE A 65 21.61 16.44 -4.89
CA ILE A 65 22.53 17.19 -4.03
C ILE A 65 21.75 18.32 -3.37
N VAL A 66 21.71 18.34 -2.04
CA VAL A 66 21.16 19.45 -1.26
C VAL A 66 22.33 20.31 -0.77
N GLN A 67 22.38 21.57 -1.19
CA GLN A 67 23.43 22.51 -0.81
C GLN A 67 22.86 23.93 -0.74
N ASP A 68 23.22 24.69 0.29
CA ASP A 68 22.85 26.10 0.47
C ASP A 68 21.33 26.35 0.32
N GLY A 69 20.53 25.48 0.94
CA GLY A 69 19.06 25.54 0.87
C GLY A 69 18.46 25.19 -0.49
N ARG A 70 19.26 24.71 -1.45
CA ARG A 70 18.82 24.35 -2.80
C ARG A 70 19.00 22.86 -3.04
N THR A 71 18.02 22.26 -3.69
CA THR A 71 18.08 20.88 -4.15
C THR A 71 18.40 20.85 -5.64
N PHE A 72 19.43 20.09 -5.99
CA PHE A 72 19.84 19.86 -7.35
C PHE A 72 19.60 18.40 -7.71
N VAL A 73 19.09 18.16 -8.91
CA VAL A 73 18.83 16.81 -9.41
C VAL A 73 19.59 16.55 -10.70
N PRO A 74 19.90 15.27 -10.99
CA PRO A 74 20.54 14.90 -12.25
C PRO A 74 19.58 15.21 -13.41
N LEU A 75 19.95 16.17 -14.25
CA LEU A 75 19.08 16.73 -15.29
C LEU A 75 18.57 15.63 -16.24
N ARG A 76 19.49 14.77 -16.70
CA ARG A 76 19.15 13.72 -17.66
C ARG A 76 18.25 12.66 -17.05
N PHE A 77 18.58 12.18 -15.84
CA PHE A 77 17.77 11.19 -15.13
C PHE A 77 16.33 11.67 -14.98
N VAL A 78 16.15 12.91 -14.49
CA VAL A 78 14.82 13.48 -14.28
C VAL A 78 14.07 13.67 -15.60
N SER A 79 14.75 14.21 -16.61
CA SER A 79 14.13 14.55 -17.88
C SER A 79 13.72 13.28 -18.65
N GLU A 80 14.65 12.34 -18.83
CA GLU A 80 14.40 11.08 -19.56
C GLU A 80 13.46 10.16 -18.79
N GLY A 81 13.55 10.13 -17.45
CA GLY A 81 12.60 9.38 -16.61
C GLY A 81 11.16 9.88 -16.75
N LEU A 82 10.96 11.17 -17.03
CA LEU A 82 9.64 11.74 -17.33
C LEU A 82 9.24 11.61 -18.81
N GLY A 83 10.06 10.98 -19.65
CA GLY A 83 9.81 10.78 -21.08
C GLY A 83 10.30 11.92 -21.98
N ALA A 84 11.10 12.86 -21.48
CA ALA A 84 11.72 13.89 -22.31
C ALA A 84 12.96 13.37 -23.04
N LYS A 85 13.30 14.00 -24.16
CA LYS A 85 14.56 13.75 -24.87
C LYS A 85 15.57 14.84 -24.52
N VAL A 86 16.79 14.46 -24.14
CA VAL A 86 17.87 15.39 -23.80
C VAL A 86 18.98 15.31 -24.84
N ASP A 87 19.38 16.46 -25.37
CA ASP A 87 20.53 16.62 -26.28
C ASP A 87 21.56 17.56 -25.64
N PHE A 88 22.83 17.19 -25.70
CA PHE A 88 23.93 17.99 -25.18
C PHE A 88 24.93 18.31 -26.28
N ASN A 89 25.17 19.61 -26.50
CA ASN A 89 26.19 20.09 -27.41
C ASN A 89 27.44 20.49 -26.63
N SER A 90 28.50 19.69 -26.78
CA SER A 90 29.78 19.92 -26.10
C SER A 90 30.53 21.15 -26.61
N SER A 91 30.34 21.56 -27.86
CA SER A 91 31.09 22.67 -28.47
C SER A 91 30.75 24.04 -27.87
N ASN A 92 29.48 24.22 -27.48
CA ASN A 92 28.98 25.48 -26.93
C ASN A 92 28.38 25.31 -25.52
N GLN A 93 28.48 24.11 -24.96
CA GLN A 93 27.97 23.74 -23.64
C GLN A 93 26.46 23.97 -23.46
N SER A 94 25.67 23.85 -24.53
CA SER A 94 24.20 23.96 -24.48
C SER A 94 23.53 22.60 -24.28
N ILE A 95 22.45 22.59 -23.51
CA ILE A 95 21.56 21.45 -23.29
C ILE A 95 20.18 21.81 -23.83
N ASN A 96 19.62 20.95 -24.66
CA ASN A 96 18.27 21.07 -25.20
C ASN A 96 17.43 19.88 -24.71
N ILE A 97 16.22 20.15 -24.25
CA ILE A 97 15.28 19.15 -23.74
C ILE A 97 13.97 19.32 -24.51
N ALA A 98 13.49 18.23 -25.12
CA ALA A 98 12.21 18.20 -25.81
C ALA A 98 11.22 17.33 -25.01
N TYR A 99 10.07 17.88 -24.65
CA TYR A 99 9.08 17.19 -23.83
C TYR A 99 7.65 17.61 -24.20
N ASN A 100 6.80 16.69 -24.67
CA ASN A 100 5.39 16.96 -24.96
C ASN A 100 5.13 18.26 -25.76
N GLY A 101 5.93 18.49 -26.81
CA GLY A 101 5.85 19.70 -27.63
C GLY A 101 6.54 20.93 -27.06
N LYS A 102 7.03 20.88 -25.81
CA LYS A 102 7.86 21.93 -25.20
C LYS A 102 9.32 21.79 -25.59
N THR A 103 9.98 22.94 -25.72
CA THR A 103 11.44 23.02 -25.90
C THR A 103 12.06 23.80 -24.75
N VAL A 104 13.00 23.16 -24.06
CA VAL A 104 13.76 23.79 -22.97
C VAL A 104 15.22 23.85 -23.36
N SER A 105 15.85 25.02 -23.27
CA SER A 105 17.25 25.21 -23.60
C SER A 105 17.98 25.93 -22.47
N LEU A 106 19.15 25.43 -22.08
CA LEU A 106 20.01 26.08 -21.10
C LEU A 106 21.48 25.92 -21.48
N LYS A 107 22.34 26.74 -20.89
CA LYS A 107 23.80 26.68 -21.07
C LYS A 107 24.50 26.52 -19.74
N LEU A 108 25.51 25.65 -19.69
CA LEU A 108 26.32 25.49 -18.48
C LEU A 108 27.00 26.80 -18.09
N GLY A 109 27.08 27.06 -16.78
CA GLY A 109 27.62 28.32 -16.24
C GLY A 109 26.71 29.55 -16.39
N SER A 110 25.54 29.40 -17.00
CA SER A 110 24.54 30.47 -17.12
C SER A 110 23.38 30.24 -16.15
N LYS A 111 22.79 31.33 -15.63
CA LYS A 111 21.53 31.29 -14.89
C LYS A 111 20.31 31.33 -15.82
N SER A 112 20.48 31.56 -17.12
CA SER A 112 19.35 31.61 -18.06
C SER A 112 18.90 30.21 -18.47
N ILE A 113 17.60 29.97 -18.37
CA ILE A 113 16.86 28.83 -18.92
C ILE A 113 15.78 29.38 -19.86
N SER A 114 15.67 28.83 -21.06
CA SER A 114 14.61 29.19 -22.01
C SER A 114 13.58 28.07 -22.07
N ILE A 115 12.29 28.41 -21.96
CA ILE A 115 11.16 27.49 -22.10
C ILE A 115 10.30 28.05 -23.23
N ASP A 116 10.14 27.29 -24.31
CA ASP A 116 9.40 27.67 -25.51
C ASP A 116 9.84 29.04 -26.07
N GLY A 117 11.16 29.29 -26.05
CA GLY A 117 11.78 30.53 -26.51
C GLY A 117 11.74 31.68 -25.50
N GLN A 118 10.97 31.57 -24.41
CA GLN A 118 10.93 32.58 -23.36
C GLN A 118 12.05 32.35 -22.36
N SER A 119 12.95 33.33 -22.22
CA SER A 119 14.04 33.27 -21.25
C SER A 119 13.55 33.59 -19.84
N LYS A 120 13.90 32.73 -18.89
CA LYS A 120 13.74 32.88 -17.45
C LYS A 120 15.11 32.80 -16.77
N ASN A 121 15.26 33.49 -15.65
CA ASN A 121 16.47 33.41 -14.83
C ASN A 121 16.27 32.43 -13.67
N MET A 122 17.23 31.52 -13.48
CA MET A 122 17.32 30.58 -12.35
C MET A 122 18.03 31.26 -11.17
N ASP A 123 17.76 30.78 -9.95
CA ASP A 123 18.39 31.32 -8.75
C ASP A 123 19.89 30.99 -8.69
N VAL A 124 20.26 29.81 -9.18
CA VAL A 124 21.62 29.28 -9.20
C VAL A 124 21.91 28.61 -10.55
N VAL A 125 23.18 28.58 -10.95
CA VAL A 125 23.60 27.95 -12.21
C VAL A 125 23.49 26.42 -12.13
N PRO A 126 23.19 25.74 -13.24
CA PRO A 126 23.44 24.31 -13.38
C PRO A 126 24.92 24.02 -13.19
N ARG A 127 25.23 22.90 -12.55
CA ARG A 127 26.61 22.51 -12.23
C ARG A 127 26.93 21.12 -12.74
N ILE A 128 28.19 20.88 -13.03
CA ILE A 128 28.68 19.54 -13.32
C ILE A 128 29.38 19.02 -12.07
N GLN A 129 29.02 17.81 -11.67
CA GLN A 129 29.72 17.07 -10.64
C GLN A 129 29.81 15.61 -11.09
N ASN A 130 31.01 15.03 -11.05
CA ASN A 130 31.26 13.65 -11.49
C ASN A 130 30.70 13.32 -12.88
N HIS A 131 30.87 14.24 -13.85
CA HIS A 131 30.35 14.13 -15.22
C HIS A 131 28.81 14.13 -15.35
N VAL A 132 28.08 14.42 -14.27
CA VAL A 132 26.63 14.57 -14.27
C VAL A 132 26.27 16.05 -14.21
N THR A 133 25.40 16.48 -15.11
CA THR A 133 24.81 17.82 -15.03
C THR A 133 23.66 17.82 -14.03
N TYR A 134 23.79 18.69 -13.04
CA TYR A 134 22.82 18.95 -12.00
C TYR A 134 22.13 20.28 -12.25
N ILE A 135 20.80 20.28 -12.16
CA ILE A 135 19.95 21.46 -12.32
C ILE A 135 19.10 21.63 -11.05
N PRO A 136 18.75 22.86 -10.64
CA PRO A 136 17.86 23.02 -9.51
C PRO A 136 16.51 22.35 -9.78
N LEU A 137 16.00 21.62 -8.78
CA LEU A 137 14.78 20.82 -8.91
C LEU A 137 13.59 21.65 -9.38
N ARG A 138 13.45 22.86 -8.82
CA ARG A 138 12.35 23.78 -9.14
C ARG A 138 12.33 24.12 -10.63
N ASP A 139 13.48 24.51 -11.17
CA ASP A 139 13.60 24.97 -12.55
C ASP A 139 13.28 23.85 -13.55
N ILE A 140 13.79 22.63 -13.31
CA ILE A 140 13.47 21.49 -14.18
C ILE A 140 12.01 21.02 -14.02
N GLY A 141 11.47 21.07 -12.80
CA GLY A 141 10.07 20.76 -12.53
C GLY A 141 9.14 21.70 -13.31
N GLU A 142 9.33 23.01 -13.19
CA GLU A 142 8.54 23.99 -13.92
C GLU A 142 8.69 23.86 -15.44
N ALA A 143 9.91 23.66 -15.94
CA ALA A 143 10.17 23.48 -17.37
C ALA A 143 9.42 22.26 -17.95
N LEU A 144 9.30 21.18 -17.19
CA LEU A 144 8.59 19.96 -17.56
C LEU A 144 7.12 19.94 -17.10
N ASN A 145 6.59 21.06 -16.60
CA ASN A 145 5.23 21.16 -16.06
C ASN A 145 4.92 20.12 -14.97
N LYS A 146 5.85 19.94 -14.03
CA LYS A 146 5.75 19.05 -12.88
C LYS A 146 5.78 19.84 -11.58
N LYS A 147 5.03 19.34 -10.59
CA LYS A 147 5.11 19.85 -9.21
C LYS A 147 6.33 19.23 -8.54
N ALA A 148 7.21 20.08 -8.02
CA ALA A 148 8.33 19.70 -7.17
C ALA A 148 7.91 19.75 -5.70
N ILE A 149 8.18 18.67 -4.96
CA ILE A 149 7.77 18.51 -3.57
C ILE A 149 8.97 18.02 -2.78
N TYR A 150 9.10 18.59 -1.59
CA TYR A 150 10.13 18.28 -0.63
C TYR A 150 9.46 17.77 0.62
N LEU A 151 9.80 16.56 1.05
CA LEU A 151 9.33 16.03 2.32
C LEU A 151 10.55 15.82 3.21
N GLN A 152 10.47 16.41 4.41
CA GLN A 152 11.50 16.29 5.43
C GLN A 152 11.17 15.09 6.32
N LYS A 153 12.18 14.30 6.68
CA LYS A 153 12.12 13.46 7.88
C LYS A 153 12.23 14.40 9.09
N GLU A 154 11.41 14.18 10.12
CA GLU A 154 11.32 15.08 11.29
C GLU A 154 12.66 15.37 11.98
N ASP A 155 13.63 14.44 11.93
CA ASP A 155 14.94 14.58 12.57
C ASP A 155 16.08 15.07 11.63
N SER A 156 15.78 15.47 10.38
CA SER A 156 16.80 15.82 9.39
C SER A 156 16.65 17.24 8.81
N GLN A 157 17.77 17.96 8.67
CA GLN A 157 17.78 19.32 8.10
C GLN A 157 17.84 19.36 6.56
N ALA A 158 17.88 18.21 5.88
CA ALA A 158 17.81 18.12 4.43
C ALA A 158 16.48 17.48 4.00
N ASN A 159 15.92 17.94 2.89
CA ASN A 159 14.72 17.34 2.30
C ASN A 159 15.02 15.86 1.94
N SER A 160 14.51 14.93 2.73
CA SER A 160 14.91 13.52 2.66
C SER A 160 14.24 12.80 1.49
N PHE A 161 13.07 13.29 1.05
CA PHE A 161 12.39 12.84 -0.16
C PHE A 161 12.17 14.01 -1.11
N ILE A 162 12.52 13.76 -2.38
CA ILE A 162 12.37 14.69 -3.49
C ILE A 162 11.43 14.05 -4.48
N ILE A 163 10.29 14.68 -4.69
CA ILE A 163 9.25 14.18 -5.59
C ILE A 163 9.03 15.18 -6.72
N LEU A 164 9.00 14.66 -7.94
CA LEU A 164 8.48 15.35 -9.12
C LEU A 164 7.29 14.58 -9.64
N ARG A 165 6.17 15.26 -9.88
CA ARG A 165 4.98 14.57 -10.37
C ARG A 165 4.14 15.42 -11.32
N GLY A 166 3.38 14.75 -12.18
CA GLY A 166 2.26 15.35 -12.91
C GLY A 166 1.09 15.72 -11.99
N GLY A 167 0.11 16.46 -12.52
CA GLY A 167 -1.07 16.91 -11.78
C GLY A 167 -1.86 15.78 -11.13
N ASP A 168 -2.04 14.68 -11.87
CA ASP A 168 -2.90 13.54 -11.50
C ASP A 168 -2.27 12.58 -10.48
N ALA A 169 -0.94 12.58 -10.35
CA ALA A 169 -0.22 11.66 -9.47
C ALA A 169 -0.17 12.15 -8.01
N THR A 170 -1.29 12.59 -7.44
CA THR A 170 -1.34 13.18 -6.08
C THR A 170 -1.15 12.15 -4.97
N ALA A 171 -1.52 10.89 -5.18
CA ALA A 171 -1.41 9.82 -4.20
C ALA A 171 0.03 9.57 -3.73
N ILE A 172 1.03 9.94 -4.55
CA ILE A 172 2.46 9.85 -4.21
C ILE A 172 2.85 10.72 -3.01
N GLU A 173 2.02 11.73 -2.68
CA GLU A 173 2.22 12.60 -1.51
C GLU A 173 1.72 11.97 -0.20
N ASN A 174 1.19 10.74 -0.23
CA ASN A 174 0.69 10.05 0.95
C ASN A 174 1.84 9.75 1.94
N LEU A 175 1.74 10.31 3.15
CA LEU A 175 2.75 10.14 4.19
C LEU A 175 3.07 8.68 4.53
N ASN A 176 2.09 7.77 4.44
CA ASN A 176 2.31 6.35 4.74
C ASN A 176 3.10 5.67 3.61
N LEU A 177 2.88 6.03 2.35
CA LEU A 177 3.75 5.61 1.25
C LEU A 177 5.18 6.13 1.44
N ILE A 178 5.34 7.37 1.91
CA ILE A 178 6.66 7.97 2.17
C ILE A 178 7.41 7.21 3.29
N ARG A 179 6.70 6.72 4.31
CA ARG A 179 7.29 5.85 5.34
C ARG A 179 7.77 4.52 4.75
N VAL A 180 7.00 3.93 3.85
CA VAL A 180 7.41 2.70 3.14
C VAL A 180 8.65 2.95 2.27
N LEU A 181 8.70 4.09 1.59
CA LEU A 181 9.89 4.52 0.84
C LEU A 181 11.11 4.71 1.76
N ASP A 182 10.92 5.21 2.98
CA ASP A 182 12.00 5.32 3.97
C ASP A 182 12.58 3.94 4.33
N LEU A 183 11.70 2.96 4.60
CA LEU A 183 12.13 1.58 4.87
C LEU A 183 12.94 1.01 3.71
N LEU A 184 12.47 1.22 2.48
CA LEU A 184 13.18 0.77 1.27
C LEU A 184 14.56 1.44 1.13
N TYR A 185 14.66 2.75 1.40
CA TYR A 185 15.95 3.46 1.36
C TYR A 185 16.91 3.08 2.49
N GLN A 186 16.39 2.62 3.63
CA GLN A 186 17.17 1.98 4.69
C GLN A 186 17.60 0.54 4.35
N GLY A 187 17.20 0.02 3.18
CA GLY A 187 17.52 -1.33 2.72
C GLY A 187 16.67 -2.42 3.37
N LYS A 188 15.53 -2.06 4.00
CA LYS A 188 14.59 -3.06 4.52
C LYS A 188 13.88 -3.75 3.36
N ALA A 189 13.80 -5.07 3.42
CA ALA A 189 13.07 -5.87 2.45
C ALA A 189 11.56 -5.84 2.78
N VAL A 190 10.87 -4.79 2.34
CA VAL A 190 9.41 -4.71 2.44
C VAL A 190 8.79 -5.79 1.56
N VAL A 191 7.88 -6.59 2.12
CA VAL A 191 7.17 -7.66 1.38
C VAL A 191 5.69 -7.33 1.18
N TYR A 192 5.13 -6.49 2.03
CA TYR A 192 3.76 -6.00 1.94
C TYR A 192 3.64 -4.71 2.74
N SER A 193 2.79 -3.79 2.28
CA SER A 193 2.36 -2.64 3.05
C SER A 193 1.06 -2.08 2.51
N ASP A 194 0.35 -1.35 3.35
CA ASP A 194 -0.81 -0.55 2.98
C ASP A 194 -0.81 0.73 3.85
N ARG A 195 -1.93 1.44 3.94
CA ARG A 195 -2.03 2.63 4.79
C ARG A 195 -2.03 2.35 6.29
N TYR A 196 -2.15 1.09 6.72
CA TYR A 196 -2.28 0.70 8.12
C TYR A 196 -1.01 0.08 8.67
N LEU A 197 -0.34 -0.77 7.89
CA LEU A 197 0.85 -1.49 8.33
C LEU A 197 1.89 -1.67 7.22
N ALA A 198 3.11 -2.00 7.63
CA ALA A 198 4.17 -2.48 6.75
C ALA A 198 4.77 -3.77 7.32
N VAL A 199 5.01 -4.74 6.44
CA VAL A 199 5.67 -6.00 6.75
C VAL A 199 6.99 -6.08 6.00
N ILE A 200 8.05 -6.36 6.74
CA ILE A 200 9.38 -6.57 6.21
C ILE A 200 9.83 -8.02 6.46
N LYS A 201 10.79 -8.48 5.66
CA LYS A 201 11.47 -9.75 5.86
C LYS A 201 12.91 -9.53 6.31
N GLU A 202 13.25 -10.03 7.49
CA GLU A 202 14.59 -9.91 8.06
C GLU A 202 15.00 -11.26 8.67
N ASN A 203 16.17 -11.79 8.29
CA ASN A 203 16.66 -13.10 8.75
C ASN A 203 15.63 -14.24 8.58
N SER A 204 14.97 -14.27 7.42
CA SER A 204 13.90 -15.23 7.08
C SER A 204 12.65 -15.16 7.97
N LYS A 205 12.49 -14.11 8.78
CA LYS A 205 11.32 -13.86 9.60
C LYS A 205 10.57 -12.64 9.08
N LEU A 206 9.24 -12.71 9.11
CA LEU A 206 8.41 -11.55 8.86
C LEU A 206 8.31 -10.73 10.15
N LEU A 207 8.44 -9.41 9.98
CA LEU A 207 8.26 -8.43 11.04
C LEU A 207 7.24 -7.39 10.58
N VAL A 208 6.33 -6.99 11.46
CA VAL A 208 5.28 -6.00 11.18
C VAL A 208 5.49 -4.75 12.03
N THR A 209 5.13 -3.61 11.44
CA THR A 209 4.97 -2.34 12.14
C THR A 209 3.66 -1.70 11.70
N HIS A 210 2.98 -1.01 12.60
CA HIS A 210 1.87 -0.13 12.23
C HIS A 210 2.42 1.18 11.66
N LEU A 211 1.74 1.70 10.65
CA LEU A 211 2.03 2.99 10.05
C LEU A 211 1.17 4.04 10.75
N SER A 212 1.74 4.63 11.80
CA SER A 212 1.11 5.67 12.61
C SER A 212 1.76 7.03 12.35
N PRO A 213 1.06 8.15 12.61
CA PRO A 213 1.70 9.46 12.71
C PRO A 213 2.84 9.50 13.74
N SER A 214 2.80 8.68 14.78
CA SER A 214 3.90 8.56 15.76
C SER A 214 5.13 7.89 15.14
N PHE A 215 6.32 8.47 15.37
CA PHE A 215 7.56 8.11 14.66
C PHE A 215 8.31 6.89 15.20
N ASP A 216 7.83 6.28 16.28
CA ASP A 216 8.46 5.09 16.82
C ASP A 216 8.05 3.86 15.98
N ILE A 217 8.84 3.58 14.95
CA ILE A 217 8.70 2.37 14.12
C ILE A 217 9.35 1.23 14.89
N SER A 218 8.54 0.52 15.66
CA SER A 218 8.95 -0.73 16.30
C SER A 218 8.45 -1.91 15.48
N PHE A 219 9.37 -2.80 15.17
CA PHE A 219 9.07 -4.05 14.48
C PHE A 219 8.80 -5.15 15.50
N ARG A 220 7.66 -5.83 15.35
CA ARG A 220 7.34 -7.06 16.11
C ARG A 220 7.25 -8.26 15.19
N PRO A 221 7.43 -9.50 15.68
CA PRO A 221 7.22 -10.70 14.88
C PRO A 221 5.85 -10.69 14.21
N PHE A 222 5.81 -10.98 12.91
CA PHE A 222 4.58 -11.19 12.16
C PHE A 222 4.41 -12.69 11.90
N ALA A 223 4.13 -13.41 12.98
CA ALA A 223 3.98 -14.85 12.98
C ALA A 223 2.68 -15.21 13.69
N TYR A 224 2.10 -16.35 13.30
CA TYR A 224 0.95 -16.91 13.99
C TYR A 224 1.28 -17.15 15.46
N GLU A 225 0.55 -16.46 16.32
CA GLU A 225 0.58 -16.66 17.76
C GLU A 225 -0.82 -17.08 18.20
N GLU A 226 -0.95 -18.30 18.72
CA GLU A 226 -2.25 -18.77 19.21
C GLU A 226 -2.73 -17.84 20.31
N TYR A 227 -3.89 -17.22 20.09
CA TYR A 227 -4.49 -16.35 21.09
C TYR A 227 -5.02 -17.19 22.25
N ILE A 228 -4.42 -17.03 23.42
CA ILE A 228 -4.88 -17.63 24.66
C ILE A 228 -5.61 -16.54 25.45
N PRO A 229 -6.96 -16.48 25.40
CA PRO A 229 -7.71 -15.48 26.14
C PRO A 229 -7.46 -15.64 27.64
N THR A 230 -7.05 -14.54 28.29
CA THR A 230 -7.11 -14.46 29.75
C THR A 230 -8.53 -14.07 30.18
N GLN A 231 -8.94 -14.45 31.39
CA GLN A 231 -10.29 -14.20 31.91
C GLN A 231 -10.71 -12.71 31.97
N TYR A 232 -9.79 -11.77 31.68
CA TYR A 232 -10.01 -10.33 31.71
C TYR A 232 -9.63 -9.61 30.41
N GLU A 233 -9.13 -10.30 29.38
CA GLU A 233 -8.77 -9.68 28.10
C GLU A 233 -9.74 -10.10 26.98
N SER A 234 -10.39 -9.10 26.41
CA SER A 234 -11.00 -9.18 25.08
C SER A 234 -10.16 -8.35 24.13
N LYS A 235 -9.04 -8.91 23.65
CA LYS A 235 -8.29 -8.31 22.54
C LYS A 235 -8.84 -8.87 21.24
N ILE A 236 -9.66 -8.07 20.56
CA ILE A 236 -10.26 -8.44 19.27
C ILE A 236 -9.48 -7.78 18.10
N GLY A 237 -8.40 -7.06 18.41
CA GLY A 237 -7.36 -6.66 17.47
C GLY A 237 -6.06 -7.36 17.81
N ASP A 238 -5.18 -7.48 16.83
CA ASP A 238 -3.94 -8.28 16.88
C ASP A 238 -4.22 -9.80 17.06
N LEU A 239 -5.32 -10.29 16.48
CA LEU A 239 -5.77 -11.67 16.63
C LEU A 239 -5.32 -12.53 15.43
N TRP A 240 -4.69 -13.67 15.73
CA TRP A 240 -4.37 -14.69 14.74
C TRP A 240 -5.34 -15.86 14.80
N PHE A 241 -5.74 -16.35 13.63
CA PHE A 241 -6.54 -17.57 13.49
C PHE A 241 -6.24 -18.24 12.14
N LYS A 242 -6.76 -19.45 11.92
CA LYS A 242 -6.43 -20.26 10.73
C LYS A 242 -7.64 -21.00 10.18
N THR A 243 -7.64 -21.23 8.88
CA THR A 243 -8.49 -22.21 8.20
C THR A 243 -7.73 -23.52 8.00
N GLU A 244 -8.28 -24.42 7.19
CA GLU A 244 -7.58 -25.65 6.79
C GLU A 244 -6.32 -25.33 5.97
N THR A 245 -6.36 -24.32 5.11
CA THR A 245 -5.23 -24.03 4.21
C THR A 245 -4.50 -22.71 4.46
N SER A 246 -5.06 -21.78 5.24
CA SER A 246 -4.55 -20.39 5.32
C SER A 246 -4.50 -19.85 6.74
N GLN A 247 -3.66 -18.84 6.98
CA GLN A 247 -3.64 -18.10 8.24
C GLN A 247 -4.18 -16.68 8.03
N PHE A 248 -4.77 -16.14 9.08
CA PHE A 248 -5.40 -14.83 9.06
C PHE A 248 -4.97 -14.01 10.26
N TYR A 249 -4.83 -12.71 10.01
CA TYR A 249 -4.51 -11.72 11.01
C TYR A 249 -5.59 -10.63 11.00
N LEU A 250 -6.23 -10.44 12.14
CA LEU A 250 -7.19 -9.37 12.37
C LEU A 250 -6.49 -8.25 13.13
N ASP A 251 -6.23 -7.16 12.41
CA ASP A 251 -5.63 -5.94 12.96
C ASP A 251 -6.70 -4.93 13.36
N HIS A 252 -6.42 -4.14 14.39
CA HIS A 252 -7.22 -2.98 14.73
C HIS A 252 -6.33 -1.74 14.64
N ALA A 253 -6.68 -0.79 13.78
CA ALA A 253 -5.87 0.39 13.46
C ALA A 253 -5.90 1.43 14.58
N TRP A 254 -5.45 1.07 15.79
CA TRP A 254 -5.62 1.83 17.04
C TRP A 254 -5.26 3.31 16.91
N ASP A 255 -4.13 3.59 16.26
CA ASP A 255 -3.55 4.93 16.19
C ASP A 255 -3.97 5.72 14.94
N THR A 256 -4.80 5.14 14.07
CA THR A 256 -5.19 5.77 12.80
C THR A 256 -6.71 5.83 12.62
N THR A 257 -7.29 5.00 11.75
CA THR A 257 -8.71 5.05 11.40
C THR A 257 -9.59 4.39 12.45
N LYS A 258 -9.02 3.55 13.33
CA LYS A 258 -9.75 2.67 14.25
C LYS A 258 -10.66 1.67 13.54
N ASP A 259 -10.38 1.44 12.26
CA ASP A 259 -11.00 0.36 11.51
C ASP A 259 -10.33 -0.97 11.87
N PHE A 260 -11.03 -2.06 11.59
CA PHE A 260 -10.52 -3.42 11.68
C PHE A 260 -10.15 -3.89 10.28
N MET A 261 -8.95 -4.42 10.12
CA MET A 261 -8.48 -4.95 8.85
C MET A 261 -8.27 -6.43 8.99
N LEU A 262 -8.81 -7.17 8.04
CA LEU A 262 -8.61 -8.60 7.98
C LEU A 262 -7.60 -8.89 6.89
N TYR A 263 -6.53 -9.60 7.25
CA TYR A 263 -5.44 -9.99 6.37
C TYR A 263 -5.36 -11.50 6.25
N ARG A 264 -5.05 -11.98 5.05
CA ARG A 264 -4.60 -13.35 4.80
C ARG A 264 -3.07 -13.36 4.78
N VAL A 265 -2.46 -14.35 5.43
CA VAL A 265 -1.01 -14.48 5.57
C VAL A 265 -0.60 -15.92 5.27
N ASP A 266 -0.01 -16.14 4.10
CA ASP A 266 0.43 -17.46 3.63
C ASP A 266 1.93 -17.45 3.35
N GLY A 267 2.72 -17.76 4.38
CA GLY A 267 4.17 -17.59 4.31
C GLY A 267 4.50 -16.10 4.13
N ASP A 268 5.19 -15.76 3.03
CA ASP A 268 5.52 -14.36 2.70
C ASP A 268 4.40 -13.63 1.94
N ALA A 269 3.38 -14.35 1.45
CA ALA A 269 2.29 -13.76 0.69
C ALA A 269 1.24 -13.17 1.64
N ILE A 270 1.02 -11.86 1.56
CA ILE A 270 0.08 -11.14 2.42
C ILE A 270 -0.90 -10.36 1.54
N SER A 271 -2.18 -10.40 1.91
CA SER A 271 -3.20 -9.58 1.27
C SER A 271 -4.25 -9.10 2.26
N ARG A 272 -4.71 -7.86 2.12
CA ARG A 272 -5.88 -7.37 2.85
C ARG A 272 -7.15 -7.90 2.18
N ILE A 273 -7.98 -8.57 2.97
CA ILE A 273 -9.22 -9.21 2.49
C ILE A 273 -10.48 -8.42 2.85
N GLY A 274 -10.42 -7.56 3.86
CA GLY A 274 -11.56 -6.75 4.27
C GLY A 274 -11.18 -5.60 5.19
N ILE A 275 -12.02 -4.57 5.20
CA ILE A 275 -11.93 -3.42 6.11
C ILE A 275 -13.30 -3.23 6.74
N GLU A 276 -13.32 -3.18 8.06
CA GLU A 276 -14.52 -3.06 8.87
C GLU A 276 -14.45 -1.83 9.77
N LYS A 277 -15.36 -0.88 9.52
CA LYS A 277 -15.50 0.32 10.36
C LYS A 277 -16.16 0.02 11.71
N ALA A 278 -16.88 -1.09 11.75
CA ALA A 278 -17.59 -1.57 12.93
C ALA A 278 -16.69 -2.54 13.70
N PRO A 279 -16.65 -2.50 15.04
CA PRO A 279 -15.89 -3.45 15.82
C PRO A 279 -16.29 -4.88 15.51
N ILE A 280 -15.30 -5.70 15.19
CA ILE A 280 -15.49 -7.15 15.14
C ILE A 280 -15.56 -7.65 16.59
N LYS A 281 -16.50 -8.55 16.89
CA LYS A 281 -16.68 -9.14 18.23
C LYS A 281 -16.43 -10.63 18.30
N SER A 282 -16.62 -11.32 17.19
CA SER A 282 -16.37 -12.76 17.09
C SER A 282 -15.94 -13.06 15.68
N VAL A 283 -14.99 -13.99 15.55
CA VAL A 283 -14.59 -14.59 14.29
C VAL A 283 -14.67 -16.10 14.44
N LYS A 284 -15.11 -16.78 13.38
CA LYS A 284 -15.08 -18.24 13.24
C LYS A 284 -14.65 -18.59 11.83
N THR A 285 -14.10 -19.78 11.67
CA THR A 285 -13.68 -20.32 10.38
C THR A 285 -14.44 -21.60 10.09
N TYR A 286 -14.75 -21.84 8.83
CA TYR A 286 -15.30 -23.11 8.36
C TYR A 286 -14.77 -23.37 6.95
N GLN A 287 -14.13 -24.52 6.75
CA GLN A 287 -13.32 -24.78 5.56
C GLN A 287 -12.32 -23.62 5.38
N ASP A 288 -12.26 -23.02 4.20
CA ASP A 288 -11.39 -21.88 3.87
C ASP A 288 -12.11 -20.53 3.91
N GLU A 289 -13.25 -20.46 4.59
CA GLU A 289 -14.04 -19.23 4.73
C GLU A 289 -13.95 -18.66 6.14
N VAL A 290 -13.98 -17.34 6.23
CA VAL A 290 -13.94 -16.60 7.49
C VAL A 290 -15.29 -15.94 7.72
N PHE A 291 -15.89 -16.18 8.87
CA PHE A 291 -17.16 -15.59 9.27
C PHE A 291 -16.95 -14.75 10.51
N TYR A 292 -17.57 -13.58 10.55
CA TYR A 292 -17.39 -12.69 11.69
C TYR A 292 -18.61 -11.81 11.96
N LEU A 293 -18.74 -11.45 13.24
CA LEU A 293 -19.80 -10.59 13.73
C LEU A 293 -19.24 -9.20 13.94
N THR A 294 -19.84 -8.21 13.28
CA THR A 294 -19.61 -6.81 13.59
C THR A 294 -20.60 -6.35 14.66
N GLN A 295 -20.22 -5.35 15.45
CA GLN A 295 -21.13 -4.65 16.36
C GLN A 295 -21.47 -3.30 15.75
N TYR A 296 -22.77 -3.02 15.60
CA TYR A 296 -23.20 -1.69 15.20
C TYR A 296 -22.66 -0.63 16.17
N MET A 297 -22.03 0.40 15.60
CA MET A 297 -21.72 1.65 16.25
C MET A 297 -22.47 2.78 15.55
N TYR A 298 -22.94 3.76 16.33
CA TYR A 298 -23.56 4.97 15.81
C TYR A 298 -22.66 5.63 14.75
N GLY A 299 -23.21 5.92 13.57
CA GLY A 299 -22.50 6.59 12.47
C GLY A 299 -22.17 5.74 11.24
N ILE A 300 -22.52 4.45 11.22
CA ILE A 300 -22.53 3.65 9.98
C ILE A 300 -23.72 4.11 9.12
N ALA A 301 -23.51 4.29 7.81
CA ALA A 301 -24.49 4.90 6.92
C ALA A 301 -25.72 4.01 6.63
N ASP A 302 -25.53 2.68 6.57
CA ASP A 302 -26.58 1.73 6.15
C ASP A 302 -26.71 0.50 7.08
N PRO A 303 -26.66 0.65 8.42
CA PRO A 303 -26.72 -0.45 9.38
C PRO A 303 -28.06 -1.21 9.34
N ASP A 304 -29.05 -0.61 8.71
CA ASP A 304 -30.42 -1.09 8.64
C ASP A 304 -30.69 -1.86 7.34
N GLN A 305 -29.83 -1.69 6.33
CA GLN A 305 -29.92 -2.41 5.05
C GLN A 305 -29.04 -3.66 5.01
N THR A 306 -28.29 -3.94 6.08
CA THR A 306 -27.32 -5.01 6.11
C THR A 306 -27.37 -5.76 7.43
N SER A 307 -27.08 -7.05 7.41
CA SER A 307 -26.89 -7.81 8.65
C SER A 307 -25.53 -7.46 9.26
N ASN A 308 -25.32 -7.82 10.51
CA ASN A 308 -24.02 -7.69 11.17
C ASN A 308 -23.14 -8.95 11.04
N LEU A 309 -23.70 -10.03 10.49
CA LEU A 309 -22.99 -11.27 10.23
C LEU A 309 -22.39 -11.21 8.83
N LYS A 310 -21.07 -11.40 8.75
CA LYS A 310 -20.33 -11.30 7.50
C LYS A 310 -19.55 -12.57 7.20
N LYS A 311 -19.26 -12.73 5.92
CA LYS A 311 -18.43 -13.79 5.35
C LYS A 311 -17.38 -13.16 4.45
N ALA A 312 -16.13 -13.54 4.67
CA ALA A 312 -15.05 -13.37 3.71
C ALA A 312 -14.77 -14.72 3.05
N ALA A 313 -14.86 -14.76 1.72
CA ALA A 313 -14.63 -15.97 0.93
C ALA A 313 -13.96 -15.66 -0.42
N LEU A 314 -13.30 -16.67 -0.99
CA LEU A 314 -12.71 -16.58 -2.31
C LEU A 314 -13.77 -16.85 -3.39
N ILE A 315 -14.14 -15.82 -4.14
CA ILE A 315 -15.09 -15.88 -5.24
C ILE A 315 -14.35 -15.53 -6.53
N GLU A 316 -14.32 -16.45 -7.49
CA GLU A 316 -13.64 -16.25 -8.78
C GLU A 316 -12.15 -15.83 -8.63
N GLY A 317 -11.47 -16.37 -7.61
CA GLY A 317 -10.07 -16.07 -7.34
C GLY A 317 -9.82 -14.74 -6.62
N LYS A 318 -10.86 -14.05 -6.17
CA LYS A 318 -10.76 -12.81 -5.39
C LYS A 318 -11.48 -12.95 -4.06
N TRP A 319 -10.87 -12.42 -3.00
CA TRP A 319 -11.55 -12.32 -1.72
C TRP A 319 -12.66 -11.29 -1.81
N SER A 320 -13.85 -11.69 -1.35
CA SER A 320 -15.00 -10.83 -1.25
C SER A 320 -15.58 -10.93 0.15
N VAL A 321 -15.96 -9.77 0.70
CA VAL A 321 -16.70 -9.68 1.95
C VAL A 321 -18.16 -9.43 1.62
N THR A 322 -19.04 -10.29 2.12
CA THR A 322 -20.48 -10.18 1.96
C THR A 322 -21.21 -10.31 3.30
N TYR A 323 -22.42 -9.75 3.35
CA TYR A 323 -23.34 -9.91 4.47
C TYR A 323 -24.10 -11.23 4.33
N LEU A 324 -24.43 -11.86 5.47
CA LEU A 324 -25.26 -13.07 5.52
C LEU A 324 -26.55 -12.84 6.29
N GLY A 325 -27.65 -13.43 5.80
CA GLY A 325 -28.98 -13.30 6.40
C GLY A 325 -29.69 -12.02 5.98
N GLU A 326 -30.88 -11.79 6.54
CA GLU A 326 -31.73 -10.67 6.09
C GLU A 326 -31.27 -9.27 6.58
N PRO A 327 -31.42 -8.24 5.73
CA PRO A 327 -31.31 -6.83 6.12
C PRO A 327 -32.15 -6.48 7.36
N GLY A 328 -31.58 -5.69 8.28
CA GLY A 328 -32.25 -5.24 9.51
C GLY A 328 -32.23 -6.25 10.66
N TYR A 329 -31.71 -7.46 10.44
CA TYR A 329 -31.49 -8.45 11.48
C TYR A 329 -30.08 -8.41 12.05
N TYR A 330 -30.00 -8.64 13.36
CA TYR A 330 -28.77 -8.73 14.11
C TYR A 330 -28.60 -10.15 14.63
N TYR A 331 -27.53 -10.81 14.20
CA TYR A 331 -27.19 -12.17 14.54
C TYR A 331 -26.01 -12.23 15.51
N GLY A 332 -25.99 -13.28 16.32
CA GLY A 332 -24.93 -13.58 17.27
C GLY A 332 -24.91 -12.68 18.49
N TYR A 333 -26.00 -11.95 18.78
CA TYR A 333 -26.11 -11.13 19.98
C TYR A 333 -27.46 -11.32 20.67
N ASP A 334 -27.45 -11.22 22.00
CA ASP A 334 -28.67 -11.02 22.77
C ASP A 334 -29.17 -9.57 22.71
N ILE A 335 -30.29 -9.31 23.38
CA ILE A 335 -30.93 -7.98 23.47
C ILE A 335 -30.10 -6.94 24.23
N MET A 336 -29.07 -7.38 24.96
CA MET A 336 -28.13 -6.53 25.68
C MET A 336 -26.84 -6.30 24.86
N GLY A 337 -26.72 -6.91 23.67
CA GLY A 337 -25.54 -6.81 22.82
C GLY A 337 -24.38 -7.69 23.27
N LYS A 338 -24.62 -8.71 24.11
CA LYS A 338 -23.60 -9.71 24.46
C LYS A 338 -23.49 -10.72 23.32
N ALA A 339 -22.25 -10.96 22.87
CA ALA A 339 -21.99 -11.95 21.84
C ALA A 339 -22.41 -13.35 22.34
N PHE A 340 -23.19 -14.04 21.51
CA PHE A 340 -23.62 -15.41 21.74
C PHE A 340 -22.74 -16.36 20.92
N ASP A 341 -22.54 -17.57 21.43
CA ASP A 341 -21.81 -18.58 20.67
C ASP A 341 -22.67 -19.09 19.51
N TRP A 342 -22.03 -19.42 18.40
CA TRP A 342 -22.70 -19.72 17.13
C TRP A 342 -22.02 -20.87 16.43
N SER A 343 -22.78 -21.83 15.91
CA SER A 343 -22.22 -23.02 15.25
C SER A 343 -22.26 -22.88 13.74
N ILE A 344 -21.19 -23.29 13.08
CA ILE A 344 -21.10 -23.33 11.62
C ILE A 344 -21.05 -24.79 11.18
N GLY A 345 -21.88 -25.17 10.23
CA GLY A 345 -21.92 -26.50 9.65
C GLY A 345 -22.33 -26.48 8.18
N ALA A 346 -22.44 -27.67 7.58
CA ALA A 346 -22.74 -27.83 6.16
C ALA A 346 -24.07 -27.18 5.73
N ASN A 347 -25.04 -27.11 6.64
CA ASN A 347 -26.37 -26.55 6.38
C ASN A 347 -26.46 -25.06 6.74
N GLY A 348 -25.35 -24.39 7.04
CA GLY A 348 -25.33 -22.99 7.42
C GLY A 348 -24.87 -22.72 8.84
N ILE A 349 -25.22 -21.53 9.29
CA ILE A 349 -24.84 -20.95 10.57
C ILE A 349 -26.09 -20.94 11.45
N THR A 350 -25.99 -21.56 12.62
CA THR A 350 -27.04 -21.51 13.64
C THR A 350 -26.62 -20.55 14.74
N THR A 351 -27.44 -19.52 14.96
CA THR A 351 -27.13 -18.45 15.91
C THR A 351 -28.39 -17.79 16.46
N LEU A 352 -28.28 -17.15 17.62
CA LEU A 352 -29.31 -16.24 18.13
C LEU A 352 -29.39 -15.00 17.23
N GLY A 353 -30.58 -14.44 17.03
CA GLY A 353 -30.74 -13.16 16.35
C GLY A 353 -32.06 -12.45 16.67
N TRP A 354 -32.19 -11.20 16.24
CA TRP A 354 -33.40 -10.39 16.38
C TRP A 354 -33.42 -9.20 15.42
N TYR A 355 -34.62 -8.69 15.14
CA TYR A 355 -34.86 -7.51 14.31
C TYR A 355 -34.61 -6.22 15.07
N ARG A 356 -33.71 -5.38 14.58
CA ARG A 356 -33.25 -4.21 15.34
C ARG A 356 -33.82 -2.88 14.89
N TYR A 357 -34.27 -2.78 13.64
CA TYR A 357 -34.60 -1.49 13.02
C TYR A 357 -35.83 -1.56 12.13
N GLY A 358 -36.73 -0.59 12.22
CA GLY A 358 -37.95 -0.45 11.41
C GLY A 358 -39.10 0.13 12.25
N ASP A 359 -40.30 0.20 11.69
CA ASP A 359 -41.49 0.75 12.37
C ASP A 359 -42.05 -0.17 13.47
N LEU A 360 -41.42 -1.32 13.71
CA LEU A 360 -41.77 -2.21 14.81
C LEU A 360 -41.48 -1.54 16.17
N THR A 361 -42.45 -1.63 17.06
CA THR A 361 -42.32 -1.29 18.48
C THR A 361 -41.26 -2.15 19.16
N LYS A 362 -40.76 -1.72 20.33
CA LYS A 362 -39.81 -2.51 21.12
C LYS A 362 -40.34 -3.91 21.43
N GLU A 363 -41.63 -4.04 21.73
CA GLU A 363 -42.25 -5.34 22.02
C GLU A 363 -42.28 -6.25 20.79
N GLU A 364 -42.58 -5.69 19.61
CA GLU A 364 -42.55 -6.44 18.35
C GLU A 364 -41.14 -6.89 17.98
N ARG A 365 -40.12 -6.05 18.22
CA ARG A 365 -38.71 -6.45 18.05
C ARG A 365 -38.33 -7.60 18.96
N LEU A 366 -38.72 -7.55 20.24
CA LEU A 366 -38.42 -8.63 21.19
C LEU A 366 -39.06 -9.96 20.80
N LYS A 367 -40.21 -9.95 20.11
CA LYS A 367 -40.86 -11.15 19.59
C LYS A 367 -40.09 -11.82 18.45
N THR A 368 -39.15 -11.11 17.81
CA THR A 368 -38.27 -11.68 16.77
C THR A 368 -37.01 -12.32 17.35
N LEU A 369 -36.78 -12.24 18.67
CA LEU A 369 -35.61 -12.85 19.29
C LEU A 369 -35.77 -14.38 19.30
N GLY A 370 -34.82 -15.09 18.70
CA GLY A 370 -34.74 -16.55 18.77
C GLY A 370 -33.59 -17.11 17.95
N GLN A 371 -33.56 -18.42 17.80
CA GLN A 371 -32.54 -19.08 16.99
C GLN A 371 -32.89 -19.00 15.50
N TYR A 372 -31.88 -18.66 14.71
CA TYR A 372 -31.95 -18.61 13.26
C TYR A 372 -30.93 -19.57 12.65
N GLN A 373 -31.33 -20.21 11.56
CA GLN A 373 -30.45 -20.90 10.65
C GLN A 373 -30.23 -20.04 9.40
N ILE A 374 -28.98 -19.79 9.02
CA ILE A 374 -28.60 -18.91 7.92
C ILE A 374 -27.72 -19.69 6.96
N GLU A 375 -28.12 -19.82 5.70
CA GLU A 375 -27.29 -20.52 4.71
C GLU A 375 -25.95 -19.81 4.49
N LEU A 376 -24.89 -20.58 4.21
CA LEU A 376 -23.54 -20.03 3.95
C LEU A 376 -23.48 -19.17 2.67
N THR A 377 -24.48 -19.29 1.79
CA THR A 377 -24.68 -18.44 0.62
C THR A 377 -25.28 -17.09 0.98
N GLY A 378 -25.91 -16.97 2.16
CA GLY A 378 -26.59 -15.78 2.64
C GLY A 378 -27.96 -15.52 2.01
N HIS A 379 -28.44 -16.40 1.14
CA HIS A 379 -29.70 -16.20 0.39
C HIS A 379 -30.94 -16.70 1.11
N HIS A 380 -30.78 -17.55 2.13
CA HIS A 380 -31.88 -18.08 2.91
C HIS A 380 -31.57 -18.01 4.40
N HIS A 381 -32.57 -17.63 5.18
CA HIS A 381 -32.54 -17.68 6.63
C HIS A 381 -33.90 -18.17 7.14
N GLU A 382 -33.91 -18.88 8.27
CA GLU A 382 -35.13 -19.45 8.83
C GLU A 382 -35.10 -19.34 10.35
N PHE A 383 -36.23 -18.92 10.94
CA PHE A 383 -36.43 -18.96 12.39
C PHE A 383 -36.70 -20.40 12.82
N ILE A 384 -35.86 -20.97 13.67
CA ILE A 384 -35.92 -22.40 14.00
C ILE A 384 -36.48 -22.71 15.39
N GLN A 385 -36.27 -21.87 16.42
CA GLN A 385 -37.00 -21.88 17.70
C GLN A 385 -36.58 -20.76 18.66
#